data_AF-A0A101VKT8-F1
#
_entry.id   AF-A0A101VKT8-F1
#
_cell.length_a   1.000
_cell.length_b   1.000
_cell.length_c   1.000
_cell.angle_alpha   90.00
_cell.angle_beta   90.00
_cell.angle_gamma   90.00
#
_symmetry.space_group_name_H-M   'P 1'
#
loop_
_entity.id
_entity.type
_entity.pdbx_description
1 polymer ?
#
loop_
_entity_poly.entity_id
_entity_poly.type
_entity_poly.pdbx_seq_one_letter_code
_entity_poly.pdbx_strand_id
1 'polypeptide(L)'
;MSERTGNDIGRPPRPGSTIGTIVYILLGPIVWAAHFTALYFGQSVICQITESGRLELMSPAIILGIWVATAIAASVLAMALHSPARFEVLLGTDVWQADQRGFHRQTMAVLAGLSLFAILAAASSTLLIDTCAVLR
;
A
#
# COMPACT_ATOMS: atom_id res chain seq x y z
N MET A 1 21.05 -41.27 -35.10
CA MET A 1 20.90 -41.54 -33.66
C MET A 1 20.78 -40.19 -32.96
N SER A 2 19.55 -39.71 -32.76
CA SER A 2 19.27 -38.38 -32.17
C SER A 2 18.00 -38.54 -31.34
N GLU A 3 18.20 -38.97 -30.08
CA GLU A 3 17.16 -38.98 -29.05
C GLU A 3 16.92 -37.53 -28.62
N ARG A 4 15.86 -36.94 -29.20
CA ARG A 4 15.33 -35.65 -28.78
C ARG A 4 14.54 -35.91 -27.49
N THR A 5 15.15 -35.53 -26.37
CA THR A 5 14.66 -35.57 -25.00
C THR A 5 13.19 -35.16 -24.90
N GLY A 6 12.31 -36.15 -24.76
CA GLY A 6 10.97 -35.99 -24.22
C GLY A 6 11.07 -35.95 -22.70
N ASN A 7 11.09 -34.76 -22.11
CA ASN A 7 10.91 -34.60 -20.66
C ASN A 7 10.33 -33.23 -20.29
N ASP A 8 9.17 -32.90 -20.86
CA ASP A 8 8.31 -31.80 -20.39
C ASP A 8 6.81 -32.21 -20.42
N ILE A 9 6.55 -33.51 -20.22
CA ILE A 9 5.17 -34.00 -20.07
C ILE A 9 4.77 -33.83 -18.60
N GLY A 10 3.94 -32.83 -18.34
CA GLY A 10 2.90 -32.97 -17.31
C GLY A 10 3.10 -32.24 -15.98
N ARG A 11 3.84 -31.13 -15.92
CA ARG A 11 3.62 -30.22 -14.78
C ARG A 11 2.32 -29.44 -15.07
N PRO A 12 1.23 -29.64 -14.30
CA PRO A 12 0.03 -28.85 -14.48
C PRO A 12 0.39 -27.37 -14.32
N PRO A 13 -0.18 -26.46 -15.13
CA PRO A 13 0.01 -25.03 -14.94
C PRO A 13 -0.32 -24.70 -13.48
N ARG A 14 0.60 -24.00 -12.80
CA ARG A 14 0.39 -23.62 -11.40
C ARG A 14 -0.93 -22.84 -11.33
N PRO A 15 -1.91 -23.28 -10.50
CA PRO A 15 -3.13 -22.53 -10.35
C PRO A 15 -2.78 -21.13 -9.86
N GLY A 16 -3.29 -20.11 -10.56
CA GLY A 16 -3.09 -18.72 -10.15
C GLY A 16 -3.60 -18.51 -8.72
N SER A 17 -2.89 -17.72 -7.93
CA SER A 17 -3.29 -17.46 -6.55
C SER A 17 -4.47 -16.48 -6.51
N THR A 18 -5.65 -16.96 -6.12
CA THR A 18 -6.83 -16.11 -5.89
C THR A 18 -6.53 -15.06 -4.81
N ILE A 19 -5.88 -15.47 -3.72
CA ILE A 19 -5.48 -14.57 -2.64
C ILE A 19 -4.47 -13.53 -3.14
N GLY A 20 -3.48 -13.96 -3.93
CA GLY A 20 -2.50 -13.06 -4.54
C GLY A 20 -3.15 -12.03 -5.47
N THR A 21 -4.16 -12.45 -6.22
CA THR A 21 -4.95 -11.57 -7.09
C THR A 21 -5.70 -10.51 -6.29
N ILE A 22 -6.38 -10.91 -5.21
CA ILE A 22 -7.11 -9.98 -4.33
C ILE A 22 -6.13 -8.98 -3.70
N VAL A 23 -5.01 -9.46 -3.14
CA VAL A 23 -3.99 -8.60 -2.53
C VAL A 23 -3.36 -7.66 -3.55
N TYR A 24 -3.13 -8.11 -4.78
CA TYR A 24 -2.58 -7.28 -5.85
C TYR A 24 -3.52 -6.12 -6.18
N ILE A 25 -4.80 -6.41 -6.41
CA ILE A 25 -5.79 -5.40 -6.77
C ILE A 25 -6.02 -4.44 -5.60
N LEU A 26 -6.06 -4.96 -4.38
CA LEU A 26 -6.31 -4.19 -3.15
C LEU A 26 -5.04 -3.58 -2.54
N LEU A 27 -3.87 -3.71 -3.17
CA LEU A 27 -2.61 -3.19 -2.63
C LEU A 27 -2.73 -1.69 -2.30
N GLY A 28 -3.30 -0.91 -3.22
CA GLY A 28 -3.61 0.50 -3.02
C GLY A 28 -4.45 0.75 -1.77
N PRO A 29 -5.70 0.23 -1.72
CA PRO A 29 -6.59 0.40 -0.58
C PRO A 29 -6.02 -0.09 0.75
N ILE A 30 -5.28 -1.22 0.77
CA ILE A 30 -4.67 -1.78 1.97
C ILE A 30 -3.60 -0.84 2.52
N VAL A 31 -2.69 -0.37 1.66
CA VAL A 31 -1.63 0.56 2.06
C VAL A 31 -2.22 1.87 2.58
N TRP A 32 -3.26 2.38 1.89
CA TRP A 32 -3.96 3.58 2.35
C TRP A 32 -4.64 3.39 3.70
N ALA A 33 -5.37 2.28 3.92
CA ALA A 33 -6.03 2.00 5.19
C ALA A 33 -5.03 1.85 6.35
N ALA A 34 -3.90 1.19 6.11
CA ALA A 34 -2.82 1.08 7.09
C ALA A 34 -2.23 2.45 7.42
N HIS A 35 -1.97 3.28 6.41
CA HIS A 35 -1.48 4.64 6.58
C HIS A 35 -2.47 5.51 7.37
N PHE A 36 -3.75 5.48 7.01
CA PHE A 36 -4.80 6.24 7.69
C PHE A 36 -4.95 5.84 9.16
N THR A 37 -4.87 4.53 9.45
CA THR A 37 -4.89 4.01 10.82
C THR A 37 -3.71 4.55 11.63
N ALA A 38 -2.51 4.54 11.06
CA ALA A 38 -1.32 5.07 11.72
C ALA A 38 -1.42 6.59 12.00
N LEU A 39 -1.94 7.36 11.03
CA LEU A 39 -2.21 8.79 11.21
C LEU A 39 -3.19 9.04 12.35
N TYR A 40 -4.35 8.40 12.28
CA TYR A 40 -5.43 8.62 13.24
C TYR A 40 -5.03 8.19 14.66
N PHE A 41 -4.35 7.06 14.78
CA PHE A 41 -3.80 6.59 16.05
C PHE A 41 -2.75 7.57 16.60
N GLY A 42 -1.82 8.02 15.77
CA GLY A 42 -0.81 9.01 16.16
C GLY A 42 -1.43 10.31 16.66
N GLN A 43 -2.44 10.83 15.96
CA GLN A 43 -3.18 12.03 16.37
C GLN A 43 -3.90 11.82 17.70
N SER A 44 -4.58 10.67 17.88
CA SER A 44 -5.28 10.34 19.12
C SER A 44 -4.32 10.31 20.33
N VAL A 45 -3.14 9.71 20.15
CA VAL A 45 -2.09 9.65 21.17
C VAL A 45 -1.54 11.04 21.47
N ILE A 46 -1.25 11.85 20.45
CA ILE A 46 -0.78 13.23 20.63
C ILE A 46 -1.78 14.02 21.47
N CYS A 47 -3.08 13.98 21.15
CA CYS A 47 -4.06 14.78 21.86
C CYS A 47 -4.21 14.38 23.35
N GLN A 48 -4.15 13.09 23.69
CA GLN A 48 -4.13 12.67 25.10
C GLN A 48 -2.86 13.11 25.85
N ILE A 49 -1.71 13.10 25.17
CA ILE A 49 -0.44 13.55 25.77
C ILE A 49 -0.45 15.06 25.99
N THR A 50 -1.02 15.82 25.05
CA THR A 50 -1.22 17.27 25.18
C THR A 50 -2.10 17.60 26.37
N GLU A 51 -3.21 16.88 26.55
CA GLU A 51 -4.12 17.09 27.69
C GLU A 51 -3.44 16.78 29.03
N SER A 52 -2.53 15.81 29.07
CA SER A 52 -1.79 15.43 30.29
C SER A 52 -0.52 16.26 30.56
N GLY A 53 -0.23 17.27 29.74
CA GLY A 53 0.90 18.21 29.96
C GLY A 53 2.30 17.60 29.73
N ARG A 54 2.41 16.41 29.13
CA ARG A 54 3.68 15.67 28.92
C ARG A 54 4.32 15.93 27.54
N LEU A 55 4.03 17.09 26.94
CA LEU A 55 4.17 17.31 25.49
C LEU A 55 5.61 17.48 24.98
N GLU A 56 6.55 17.92 25.83
CA GLU A 56 7.85 18.45 25.36
C GLU A 56 8.78 17.41 24.70
N LEU A 57 8.66 16.11 25.00
CA LEU A 57 9.59 15.09 24.47
C LEU A 57 8.98 14.13 23.44
N MET A 58 7.66 13.89 23.48
CA MET A 58 7.02 12.83 22.66
C MET A 58 6.48 13.33 21.31
N SER A 59 6.15 14.62 21.21
CA SER A 59 5.60 15.23 19.99
C SER A 59 6.47 15.06 18.74
N PRO A 60 7.78 15.39 18.73
CA PRO A 60 8.58 15.32 17.51
C PRO A 60 8.80 13.89 17.00
N ALA A 61 8.88 12.90 17.90
CA ALA A 61 9.04 11.50 17.52
C ALA A 61 7.78 10.94 16.83
N ILE A 62 6.59 11.29 17.32
CA ILE A 62 5.32 10.85 16.71
C ILE A 62 5.12 11.53 15.35
N ILE A 63 5.40 12.84 15.24
CA ILE A 63 5.35 13.58 13.98
C ILE A 63 6.32 12.97 12.96
N LEU A 64 7.57 12.68 13.37
CA LEU A 64 8.54 12.02 12.50
C LEU A 64 8.04 10.64 12.07
N GLY A 65 7.47 9.86 12.99
CA GLY A 65 6.88 8.55 12.69
C GLY A 65 5.76 8.63 11.64
N ILE A 66 4.89 9.64 11.74
CA ILE A 66 3.85 9.93 10.75
C ILE A 66 4.47 10.21 9.37
N TRP A 67 5.45 11.11 9.28
CA TRP A 67 6.12 11.43 8.01
C TRP A 67 6.82 10.23 7.39
N VAL A 68 7.48 9.40 8.21
CA VAL A 68 8.11 8.15 7.75
C VAL A 68 7.05 7.18 7.22
N ALA A 69 5.92 7.02 7.92
CA ALA A 69 4.83 6.18 7.46
C ALA A 69 4.23 6.70 6.13
N THR A 70 4.06 8.01 5.97
CA THR A 70 3.63 8.65 4.71
C THR A 70 4.62 8.35 3.59
N ALA A 71 5.91 8.55 3.83
CA ALA A 71 6.96 8.34 2.84
C ALA A 71 7.03 6.87 2.40
N ILE A 72 6.94 5.92 3.34
CA ILE A 72 6.90 4.49 3.04
C ILE A 72 5.67 4.15 2.21
N ALA A 73 4.48 4.56 2.64
CA ALA A 73 3.23 4.26 1.94
C ALA A 73 3.23 4.84 0.51
N ALA A 74 3.65 6.09 0.35
CA ALA A 74 3.78 6.73 -0.96
C ALA A 74 4.82 6.01 -1.85
N SER A 75 5.96 5.61 -1.29
CA SER A 75 7.01 4.89 -2.02
C SER A 75 6.55 3.51 -2.50
N VAL A 76 5.82 2.76 -1.65
CA VAL A 76 5.26 1.45 -2.01
C VAL A 76 4.28 1.59 -3.17
N LEU A 77 3.37 2.58 -3.12
CA LEU A 77 2.41 2.81 -4.20
C LEU A 77 3.07 3.34 -5.48
N ALA A 78 4.03 4.25 -5.36
CA ALA A 78 4.81 4.73 -6.51
C ALA A 78 5.57 3.58 -7.20
N MET A 79 6.16 2.67 -6.41
CA MET A 79 6.83 1.49 -6.93
C MET A 79 5.85 0.51 -7.59
N ALA A 80 4.64 0.35 -7.04
CA ALA A 80 3.59 -0.47 -7.64
C ALA A 80 3.12 0.08 -8.99
N LEU A 81 2.99 1.40 -9.10
CA LEU A 81 2.64 2.10 -10.34
C LEU A 81 3.77 2.05 -11.38
N HIS A 82 5.03 2.21 -10.97
CA HIS A 82 6.17 2.23 -11.87
C HIS A 82 6.58 0.82 -12.35
N SER A 83 6.35 -0.20 -11.54
CA SER A 83 6.78 -1.57 -11.83
C SER A 83 5.71 -2.61 -11.48
N PRO A 84 4.52 -2.57 -12.13
CA PRO A 84 3.42 -3.50 -11.84
C PRO A 84 3.84 -4.96 -12.02
N ALA A 85 4.73 -5.24 -12.98
CA ALA A 85 5.25 -6.58 -13.24
C ALA A 85 6.01 -7.19 -12.05
N ARG A 86 6.70 -6.38 -11.22
CA ARG A 86 7.39 -6.90 -10.03
C ARG A 86 6.41 -7.38 -8.98
N PHE A 87 5.31 -6.65 -8.80
CA PHE A 87 4.25 -7.04 -7.86
C PHE A 87 3.45 -8.24 -8.37
N GLU A 88 3.30 -8.39 -9.67
CA GLU A 88 2.68 -9.59 -10.25
C GLU A 88 3.47 -10.85 -9.95
N VAL A 89 4.80 -10.79 -10.10
CA VAL A 89 5.69 -11.90 -9.79
C VAL A 89 5.71 -12.18 -8.28
N LEU A 90 5.77 -11.13 -7.45
CA LEU A 90 5.79 -11.27 -5.99
C LEU A 90 4.52 -11.92 -5.44
N LEU A 91 3.36 -11.61 -6.04
CA LEU A 91 2.06 -12.10 -5.60
C LEU A 91 1.59 -13.35 -6.35
N GLY A 92 2.43 -13.91 -7.25
CA GLY A 92 2.12 -15.12 -8.01
C GLY A 92 0.95 -14.96 -8.97
N THR A 93 0.80 -13.76 -9.52
CA THR A 93 -0.24 -13.42 -10.49
C THR A 93 0.28 -13.31 -11.92
N ASP A 94 1.56 -13.62 -12.13
CA ASP A 94 2.23 -13.71 -13.42
C ASP A 94 1.67 -14.81 -14.34
N VAL A 95 0.71 -15.62 -13.88
CA VAL A 95 0.07 -16.72 -14.61
C VAL A 95 -1.28 -16.34 -15.24
N TRP A 96 -1.76 -15.09 -15.08
CA TRP A 96 -3.03 -14.64 -15.65
C TRP A 96 -3.08 -14.77 -17.18
N GLN A 97 -4.27 -15.04 -17.72
CA GLN A 97 -4.52 -14.95 -19.15
C GLN A 97 -4.34 -13.51 -19.65
N ALA A 98 -3.91 -13.34 -20.90
CA ALA A 98 -3.58 -12.02 -21.46
C ALA A 98 -4.72 -11.00 -21.33
N ASP A 99 -5.97 -11.45 -21.49
CA ASP A 99 -7.17 -10.62 -21.38
C ASP A 99 -7.40 -10.11 -19.94
N GLN A 100 -7.18 -10.96 -18.93
CA GLN A 100 -7.33 -10.61 -17.51
C GLN A 100 -6.22 -9.70 -16.99
N ARG A 101 -4.99 -9.82 -17.53
CA ARG A 101 -3.85 -9.00 -17.10
C ARG A 101 -4.09 -7.52 -17.30
N GLY A 102 -4.64 -7.13 -18.46
CA GLY A 102 -4.90 -5.72 -18.78
C GLY A 102 -5.87 -5.09 -17.78
N PHE A 103 -7.01 -5.77 -17.55
CA PHE A 103 -8.02 -5.32 -16.60
C PHE A 103 -7.50 -5.24 -15.16
N HIS A 104 -6.78 -6.27 -14.68
CA HIS A 104 -6.23 -6.27 -13.33
C HIS A 104 -5.17 -5.20 -13.12
N ARG A 105 -4.27 -4.99 -14.09
CA ARG A 105 -3.28 -3.89 -14.06
C ARG A 105 -3.94 -2.53 -14.01
N GLN A 106 -4.95 -2.30 -14.85
CA GLN A 106 -5.64 -1.01 -14.90
C GLN A 106 -6.40 -0.75 -13.60
N THR A 107 -7.08 -1.77 -13.07
CA THR A 107 -7.81 -1.67 -11.79
C THR A 107 -6.83 -1.37 -10.64
N MET A 108 -5.72 -2.10 -10.56
CA MET A 108 -4.68 -1.85 -9.56
C MET A 108 -4.10 -0.44 -9.70
N ALA A 109 -3.80 0.01 -10.93
CA ALA A 109 -3.23 1.33 -11.16
C ALA A 109 -4.18 2.48 -10.76
N VAL A 110 -5.47 2.37 -11.07
CA VAL A 110 -6.48 3.35 -10.67
C VAL A 110 -6.61 3.38 -9.15
N LEU A 111 -6.74 2.21 -8.51
CA LEU A 111 -6.87 2.12 -7.05
C LEU A 111 -5.60 2.61 -6.33
N ALA A 112 -4.41 2.25 -6.80
CA ALA A 112 -3.16 2.73 -6.25
C ALA A 112 -2.98 4.24 -6.46
N GLY A 113 -3.37 4.77 -7.62
CA GLY A 113 -3.36 6.21 -7.90
C GLY A 113 -4.31 6.99 -6.99
N LEU A 114 -5.53 6.51 -6.81
CA LEU A 114 -6.50 7.09 -5.87
C LEU A 114 -6.00 7.03 -4.42
N SER A 115 -5.42 5.90 -4.01
CA SER A 115 -4.81 5.76 -2.69
C SER A 115 -3.65 6.72 -2.49
N LEU A 116 -2.77 6.88 -3.48
CA LEU A 116 -1.66 7.82 -3.41
C LEU A 116 -2.17 9.26 -3.28
N PHE A 117 -3.17 9.63 -4.08
CA PHE A 117 -3.83 10.94 -3.96
C PHE A 117 -4.40 11.15 -2.55
N ALA A 118 -5.09 10.15 -2.00
CA ALA A 118 -5.66 10.23 -0.66
C ALA A 118 -4.58 10.35 0.44
N ILE A 119 -3.45 9.65 0.32
CA ILE A 119 -2.30 9.80 1.23
C ILE A 119 -1.75 11.23 1.20
N LEU A 120 -1.55 11.79 0.00
CA LEU A 120 -1.03 13.16 -0.16
C LEU A 120 -2.02 14.21 0.37
N ALA A 121 -3.31 14.03 0.11
CA ALA A 121 -4.36 14.88 0.66
C ALA A 121 -4.47 14.78 2.19
N ALA A 122 -4.30 13.59 2.76
CA ALA A 122 -4.25 13.42 4.21
C ALA A 122 -3.03 14.12 4.81
N ALA A 123 -1.85 13.93 4.21
CA ALA A 123 -0.63 14.61 4.67
C ALA A 123 -0.74 16.13 4.57
N SER A 124 -1.35 16.69 3.52
CA SER A 124 -1.56 18.14 3.43
C SER A 124 -2.53 18.67 4.49
N SER A 125 -3.56 17.90 4.84
CA SER A 125 -4.50 18.28 5.91
C SER A 125 -3.82 18.44 7.27
N THR A 126 -2.79 17.64 7.56
CA THR A 126 -2.03 17.75 8.82
C THR A 126 -1.21 19.05 8.93
N LEU A 127 -0.97 19.74 7.82
CA LEU A 127 -0.31 21.05 7.82
C LEU A 127 -1.28 22.21 8.04
N LEU A 128 -2.57 21.98 7.77
CA LEU A 128 -3.59 23.03 7.72
C LEU A 128 -4.50 23.05 8.95
N ILE A 129 -4.65 21.92 9.64
CA ILE A 129 -5.65 21.75 10.70
C ILE A 129 -4.96 21.38 12.01
N ASP A 130 -5.28 22.13 13.06
CA ASP A 130 -4.90 21.80 14.43
C ASP A 130 -5.80 20.65 14.93
N THR A 131 -5.31 19.42 14.79
CA THR A 131 -6.10 18.19 14.97
C THR A 131 -6.65 18.03 16.38
N CYS A 132 -5.97 18.57 17.39
CA CYS A 132 -6.46 18.52 18.76
C CYS A 132 -7.50 19.60 19.09
N ALA A 133 -7.60 20.67 18.30
CA ALA A 133 -8.64 21.69 18.48
C ALA A 133 -10.03 21.20 18.04
N VAL A 134 -10.10 20.25 17.12
CA VAL A 134 -11.36 19.68 16.61
C VAL A 134 -11.95 18.60 17.53
N LEU A 135 -11.10 17.95 18.36
CA LEU A 135 -11.52 16.88 19.29
C LEU A 135 -11.93 17.38 20.69
N ARG A 136 -11.82 18.69 20.96
CA ARG A 136 -12.18 19.32 22.24
C ARG A 136 -13.55 19.97 22.16
#